data_AF-A0A9Q9MHJ2-F1
#
_entry.id   AF-A0A9Q9MHJ2-F1
#
_cell.length_a   1.000
_cell.length_b   1.000
_cell.length_c   1.000
_cell.angle_alpha   90.00
_cell.angle_beta   90.00
_cell.angle_gamma   90.00
#
_symmetry.space_group_name_H-M   'P 1'
#
loop_
_entity.id
_entity.type
_entity.pdbx_description
1 polymer ?
#
loop_
_entity_poly.entity_id
_entity_poly.type
_entity_poly.pdbx_seq_one_letter_code
_entity_poly.pdbx_strand_id
1 'polypeptide(L)'
;MRRILTAFALLAALLVAPAAPAAAAVTPVQVYGAWHCGNDFCTWGTTRTVAEFDTQNHWLIDRGDGRPSVNVVVLSFVDPAKLLHLTDDATTVDGIPRGITPEIVGYFTSRGIRVMLSIGGITYTDAWNAALAENAAQFGRNAADAARRLGVGIEIDYEENTSPNLTGLQAFIDAYRAVLPYDATGANPAARLTIDVAAGDRWLIALNRKATADWLRTDRPVLDYANAMVPARPASASSAVADWQEHIDGKSNYSPPVPPLAPAKFTAGLYVAYGNRPLPECTDYATSLQRATGTFVQSAAPNGAGTTAGLLGYMFWAAERPSTRGIGTVPPNTCQGGTGAGATAYQIQIPMPALRQS
;
A
#
# COMPACT_ATOMS: atom_id res chain seq x y z
N MET A 1 -36.36 -34.48 73.55
CA MET A 1 -34.88 -34.46 73.35
C MET A 1 -34.59 -34.74 71.87
N ARG A 2 -33.82 -33.86 71.20
CA ARG A 2 -32.75 -34.11 70.18
C ARG A 2 -32.96 -35.25 69.15
N ARG A 3 -32.68 -35.18 67.84
CA ARG A 3 -31.91 -34.34 66.89
C ARG A 3 -32.22 -34.90 65.47
N ILE A 4 -32.48 -34.07 64.45
CA ILE A 4 -31.66 -33.77 63.24
C ILE A 4 -31.18 -34.98 62.41
N LEU A 5 -31.47 -34.96 61.08
CA LEU A 5 -30.63 -35.27 59.90
C LEU A 5 -31.53 -35.65 58.70
N THR A 6 -31.32 -35.35 57.41
CA THR A 6 -30.71 -34.27 56.62
C THR A 6 -31.17 -34.52 55.18
N ALA A 7 -31.34 -33.47 54.39
CA ALA A 7 -31.69 -33.52 52.97
C ALA A 7 -30.51 -33.98 52.08
N PHE A 8 -30.81 -34.65 50.96
CA PHE A 8 -29.98 -34.64 49.74
C PHE A 8 -30.88 -34.71 48.51
N ALA A 9 -31.27 -33.54 47.99
CA ALA A 9 -31.74 -33.37 46.62
C ALA A 9 -30.53 -32.96 45.78
N LEU A 10 -30.08 -33.85 44.88
CA LEU A 10 -28.99 -33.57 43.95
C LEU A 10 -29.44 -32.52 42.92
N LEU A 11 -28.85 -31.34 43.02
CA LEU A 11 -28.91 -30.28 42.02
C LEU A 11 -27.92 -30.62 40.90
N ALA A 12 -28.41 -31.13 39.77
CA ALA A 12 -27.61 -31.30 38.56
C ALA A 12 -27.42 -29.94 37.89
N ALA A 13 -26.42 -29.18 38.34
CA ALA A 13 -25.96 -27.98 37.66
C ALA A 13 -25.22 -28.38 36.37
N LEU A 14 -25.85 -28.10 35.22
CA LEU A 14 -25.21 -28.11 33.91
C LEU A 14 -24.08 -27.08 33.90
N LEU A 15 -22.85 -27.54 34.09
CA LEU A 15 -21.63 -26.81 33.80
C LEU A 15 -21.50 -26.69 32.27
N VAL A 16 -22.10 -25.65 31.69
CA VAL A 16 -21.75 -25.21 30.34
C VAL A 16 -20.37 -24.57 30.44
N ALA A 17 -19.34 -25.29 29.99
CA ALA A 17 -18.01 -24.74 29.87
C ALA A 17 -18.05 -23.53 28.90
N PRO A 18 -17.43 -22.39 29.24
CA PRO A 18 -17.33 -21.29 28.29
C PRO A 18 -16.54 -21.77 27.08
N ALA A 19 -17.14 -21.62 25.89
CA ALA A 19 -16.45 -21.90 24.63
C ALA A 19 -15.17 -21.06 24.59
N ALA A 20 -14.02 -21.71 24.39
CA ALA A 20 -12.78 -21.00 24.13
C ALA A 20 -13.00 -20.05 22.94
N PRO A 21 -12.54 -18.79 23.00
CA PRO A 21 -12.65 -17.89 21.85
C PRO A 21 -12.00 -18.57 20.65
N ALA A 22 -12.74 -18.68 19.56
CA ALA A 22 -12.21 -19.21 18.31
C ALA A 22 -10.94 -18.43 17.95
N ALA A 23 -9.84 -19.13 17.69
CA ALA A 23 -8.64 -18.49 17.19
C ALA A 23 -9.01 -17.69 15.92
N ALA A 24 -8.67 -16.40 15.90
CA ALA A 24 -8.95 -15.56 14.74
C ALA A 24 -8.33 -16.23 13.50
N ALA A 25 -9.15 -16.41 12.45
CA ALA A 25 -8.67 -16.99 11.21
C ALA A 25 -7.52 -16.13 10.66
N VAL A 26 -6.37 -16.77 10.43
CA VAL A 26 -5.19 -16.09 9.86
C VAL A 26 -5.44 -15.89 8.38
N THR A 27 -5.55 -14.65 7.95
CA THR A 27 -5.74 -14.30 6.54
C THR A 27 -4.38 -14.15 5.85
N PRO A 28 -4.17 -14.75 4.66
CA PRO A 28 -2.92 -14.58 3.92
C PRO A 28 -2.65 -13.13 3.49
N VAL A 29 -1.37 -12.76 3.47
CA VAL A 29 -0.91 -11.49 2.89
C VAL A 29 -1.04 -11.57 1.37
N GLN A 30 -1.70 -10.57 0.78
CA GLN A 30 -1.94 -10.50 -0.67
C GLN A 30 -1.12 -9.40 -1.34
N VAL A 31 -0.81 -8.32 -0.64
CA VAL A 31 0.05 -7.22 -1.11
C VAL A 31 1.32 -7.20 -0.28
N TYR A 32 2.46 -7.39 -0.91
CA TYR A 32 3.75 -7.31 -0.24
C TYR A 32 4.72 -6.63 -1.21
N GLY A 33 4.83 -5.32 -1.06
CA GLY A 33 5.41 -4.47 -2.10
C GLY A 33 6.35 -3.39 -1.59
N ALA A 34 6.99 -2.70 -2.52
CA ALA A 34 7.88 -1.60 -2.22
C ALA A 34 7.56 -0.39 -3.10
N TRP A 35 7.55 0.79 -2.48
CA TRP A 35 7.73 2.02 -3.24
C TRP A 35 9.19 2.12 -3.65
N HIS A 36 9.43 2.43 -4.91
CA HIS A 36 10.73 2.33 -5.55
C HIS A 36 11.13 3.66 -6.18
N CYS A 37 12.23 4.20 -5.70
CA CYS A 37 12.80 5.44 -6.21
C CYS A 37 13.93 5.16 -7.20
N GLY A 38 14.10 6.03 -8.19
CA GLY A 38 15.29 6.02 -9.04
C GLY A 38 16.58 6.31 -8.26
N ASN A 39 17.73 6.02 -8.86
CA ASN A 39 19.05 6.34 -8.31
C ASN A 39 19.32 7.86 -8.18
N ASP A 40 18.40 8.67 -8.70
CA ASP A 40 18.38 10.13 -8.75
C ASP A 40 17.25 10.71 -7.87
N PHE A 41 17.04 10.11 -6.69
CA PHE A 41 16.19 10.66 -5.64
C PHE A 41 14.71 10.70 -6.03
N CYS A 42 14.20 9.57 -6.52
CA CYS A 42 12.83 9.40 -7.00
C CYS A 42 12.47 10.22 -8.26
N THR A 43 13.44 10.86 -8.92
CA THR A 43 13.18 11.66 -10.13
C THR A 43 12.96 10.78 -11.35
N TRP A 44 13.68 9.67 -11.45
CA TRP A 44 13.68 8.78 -12.62
C TRP A 44 13.96 9.50 -13.94
N GLY A 45 14.76 10.57 -13.92
CA GLY A 45 15.03 11.40 -15.09
C GLY A 45 15.99 10.76 -16.09
N THR A 46 16.74 9.73 -15.68
CA THR A 46 17.78 9.10 -16.50
C THR A 46 17.49 7.62 -16.76
N THR A 47 17.60 7.21 -18.03
CA THR A 47 17.53 5.81 -18.45
C THR A 47 18.70 4.99 -17.92
N ARG A 48 18.43 3.76 -17.51
CA ARG A 48 19.47 2.78 -17.11
C ARG A 48 19.32 1.50 -17.92
N THR A 49 20.43 0.80 -18.11
CA THR A 49 20.36 -0.56 -18.66
C THR A 49 19.75 -1.50 -17.61
N VAL A 50 19.08 -2.57 -18.05
CA VAL A 50 18.54 -3.59 -17.13
C VAL A 50 19.66 -4.23 -16.30
N ALA A 51 20.86 -4.40 -16.87
CA ALA A 51 22.00 -4.95 -16.14
C ALA A 51 22.47 -4.04 -15.00
N GLU A 52 22.61 -2.73 -15.26
CA GLU A 52 22.93 -1.76 -14.22
C GLU A 52 21.83 -1.74 -13.14
N PHE A 53 20.57 -1.68 -13.57
CA PHE A 53 19.42 -1.68 -12.67
C PHE A 53 19.40 -2.92 -11.76
N ASP A 54 19.63 -4.10 -12.32
CA ASP A 54 19.71 -5.38 -11.60
C ASP A 54 20.80 -5.34 -10.52
N THR A 55 22.01 -4.88 -10.84
CA THR A 55 23.11 -4.83 -9.84
C THR A 55 22.78 -4.03 -8.58
N GLN A 56 21.87 -3.06 -8.68
CA GLN A 56 21.45 -2.20 -7.56
C GLN A 56 20.18 -2.70 -6.87
N ASN A 57 19.32 -3.43 -7.60
CA ASN A 57 17.95 -3.74 -7.19
C ASN A 57 17.63 -5.24 -7.16
N HIS A 58 18.64 -6.11 -7.31
CA HIS A 58 18.47 -7.56 -7.42
C HIS A 58 17.64 -8.16 -6.27
N TRP A 59 17.76 -7.59 -5.06
CA TRP A 59 17.03 -8.08 -3.89
C TRP A 59 15.50 -8.06 -4.07
N LEU A 60 14.95 -7.19 -4.92
CA LEU A 60 13.50 -7.16 -5.19
C LEU A 60 13.04 -8.39 -5.95
N ILE A 61 13.89 -8.90 -6.84
CA ILE A 61 13.56 -10.00 -7.77
C ILE A 61 14.12 -11.35 -7.34
N ASP A 62 15.08 -11.37 -6.42
CA ASP A 62 15.62 -12.58 -5.80
C ASP A 62 15.81 -12.37 -4.29
N ARG A 63 15.08 -13.16 -3.50
CA ARG A 63 15.16 -13.19 -2.03
C ARG A 63 16.26 -14.13 -1.49
N GLY A 64 17.12 -14.65 -2.36
CA GLY A 64 18.20 -15.60 -2.06
C GLY A 64 17.86 -17.05 -2.42
N ASP A 65 16.68 -17.29 -2.99
CA ASP A 65 16.19 -18.61 -3.41
C ASP A 65 15.71 -18.64 -4.89
N GLY A 66 15.99 -17.58 -5.66
CA GLY A 66 15.55 -17.42 -7.04
C GLY A 66 14.13 -16.90 -7.20
N ARG A 67 13.44 -16.50 -6.13
CA ARG A 67 12.07 -15.94 -6.17
C ARG A 67 12.05 -14.45 -5.78
N PRO A 68 11.11 -13.64 -6.32
CA PRO A 68 10.96 -12.25 -5.92
C PRO A 68 10.73 -12.02 -4.43
N SER A 69 11.33 -10.97 -3.85
CA SER A 69 11.04 -10.54 -2.47
C SER A 69 9.71 -9.82 -2.34
N VAL A 70 9.18 -9.28 -3.43
CA VAL A 70 7.92 -8.52 -3.46
C VAL A 70 7.03 -9.00 -4.60
N ASN A 71 5.72 -8.79 -4.49
CA ASN A 71 4.75 -9.11 -5.54
C ASN A 71 4.20 -7.88 -6.27
N VAL A 72 4.50 -6.68 -5.77
CA VAL A 72 4.24 -5.40 -6.44
C VAL A 72 5.35 -4.40 -6.16
N VAL A 73 5.67 -3.58 -7.14
CA VAL A 73 6.50 -2.38 -6.98
C VAL A 73 5.73 -1.15 -7.47
N VAL A 74 5.86 -0.05 -6.76
CA VAL A 74 5.28 1.24 -7.15
C VAL A 74 6.43 2.19 -7.46
N LEU A 75 6.53 2.64 -8.71
CA LEU A 75 7.61 3.51 -9.17
C LEU A 75 7.26 4.97 -8.82
N SER A 76 8.05 5.54 -7.93
CA SER A 76 7.87 6.88 -7.35
C SER A 76 8.91 7.83 -7.94
N PHE A 77 8.58 8.91 -8.65
CA PHE A 77 7.22 9.44 -8.91
C PHE A 77 7.02 9.96 -10.35
N VAL A 78 5.76 10.06 -10.76
CA VAL A 78 5.30 10.76 -11.96
C VAL A 78 4.75 12.14 -11.57
N ASP A 79 5.13 13.19 -12.30
CA ASP A 79 4.64 14.54 -12.10
C ASP A 79 3.20 14.70 -12.67
N PRO A 80 2.21 15.11 -11.86
CA PRO A 80 0.81 15.26 -12.29
C PRO A 80 0.62 16.24 -13.46
N ALA A 81 1.31 17.38 -13.43
CA ALA A 81 1.14 18.43 -14.45
C ALA A 81 1.75 17.98 -15.78
N LYS A 82 2.94 17.37 -15.73
CA LYS A 82 3.57 16.81 -16.93
C LYS A 82 2.76 15.68 -17.54
N LEU A 83 2.13 14.82 -16.73
CA LEU A 83 1.26 13.76 -17.22
C LEU A 83 -0.05 14.31 -17.82
N LEU A 84 -0.63 15.37 -17.26
CA LEU A 84 -1.75 16.07 -17.89
C LEU A 84 -1.37 16.63 -19.27
N HIS A 85 -0.18 17.24 -19.40
CA HIS A 85 0.25 17.88 -20.65
C HIS A 85 0.95 16.94 -21.63
N LEU A 86 1.18 15.68 -21.25
CA LEU A 86 2.00 14.72 -22.00
C LEU A 86 3.38 15.31 -22.34
N THR A 87 4.02 15.96 -21.37
CA THR A 87 5.24 16.75 -21.60
C THR A 87 6.43 15.88 -22.03
N ASP A 88 7.04 16.27 -23.15
CA ASP A 88 8.37 15.82 -23.56
C ASP A 88 9.42 16.87 -23.15
N ASP A 89 10.36 16.50 -22.29
CA ASP A 89 11.47 17.36 -21.92
C ASP A 89 12.75 16.56 -21.62
N ALA A 90 13.74 17.17 -20.97
CA ALA A 90 15.00 16.51 -20.63
C ALA A 90 14.83 15.28 -19.71
N THR A 91 13.76 15.22 -18.91
CA THR A 91 13.52 14.16 -17.93
C THR A 91 12.25 13.37 -18.17
N THR A 92 11.33 13.80 -19.04
CA THR A 92 10.09 13.07 -19.36
C THR A 92 9.89 12.80 -20.86
N VAL A 93 9.12 11.76 -21.15
CA VAL A 93 8.49 11.49 -22.44
C VAL A 93 7.02 11.19 -22.22
N ASP A 94 6.11 11.85 -22.94
CA ASP A 94 4.66 11.80 -22.72
C ASP A 94 4.26 11.99 -21.23
N GLY A 95 4.99 12.84 -20.50
CA GLY A 95 4.80 13.08 -19.07
C GLY A 95 5.30 11.98 -18.13
N ILE A 96 5.83 10.87 -18.65
CA ILE A 96 6.45 9.79 -17.86
C ILE A 96 7.95 10.03 -17.73
N PRO A 97 8.56 9.89 -16.53
CA PRO A 97 10.01 9.99 -16.38
C PRO A 97 10.77 9.03 -17.30
N ARG A 98 11.82 9.52 -17.97
CA ARG A 98 12.58 8.79 -18.98
C ARG A 98 13.23 7.51 -18.45
N GLY A 99 13.52 7.45 -17.15
CA GLY A 99 14.05 6.27 -16.48
C GLY A 99 13.03 5.14 -16.27
N ILE A 100 11.72 5.45 -16.37
CA ILE A 100 10.65 4.46 -16.31
C ILE A 100 10.39 3.96 -17.73
N THR A 101 11.21 3.01 -18.18
CA THR A 101 11.12 2.45 -19.52
C THR A 101 10.34 1.13 -19.54
N PRO A 102 9.81 0.70 -20.71
CA PRO A 102 9.23 -0.62 -20.88
C PRO A 102 10.16 -1.77 -20.47
N GLU A 103 11.49 -1.62 -20.64
CA GLU A 103 12.47 -2.62 -20.22
C GLU A 103 12.58 -2.74 -18.69
N ILE A 104 12.52 -1.62 -17.97
CA ILE A 104 12.49 -1.64 -16.48
C ILE A 104 11.16 -2.20 -15.97
N VAL A 105 10.04 -1.86 -16.59
CA VAL A 105 8.75 -2.50 -16.28
C VAL A 105 8.81 -4.00 -16.60
N GLY A 106 9.40 -4.37 -17.73
CA GLY A 106 9.64 -5.74 -18.18
C GLY A 106 10.49 -6.54 -17.19
N TYR A 107 11.51 -5.93 -16.59
CA TYR A 107 12.37 -6.55 -15.59
C TYR A 107 11.58 -7.10 -14.39
N PHE A 108 10.59 -6.36 -13.90
CA PHE A 108 9.72 -6.82 -12.81
C PHE A 108 8.66 -7.80 -13.30
N THR A 109 7.94 -7.44 -14.38
CA THR A 109 6.78 -8.20 -14.85
C THR A 109 7.14 -9.58 -15.39
N SER A 110 8.33 -9.75 -15.98
CA SER A 110 8.83 -11.07 -16.43
C SER A 110 9.06 -12.05 -15.28
N ARG A 111 9.01 -11.57 -14.03
CA ARG A 111 9.17 -12.35 -12.80
C ARG A 111 7.89 -12.41 -11.96
N GLY A 112 6.76 -12.02 -12.56
CA GLY A 112 5.45 -12.05 -11.93
C GLY A 112 5.18 -10.91 -10.94
N ILE A 113 6.07 -9.93 -10.84
CA ILE A 113 5.90 -8.75 -9.99
C ILE A 113 5.02 -7.75 -10.73
N ARG A 114 3.96 -7.27 -10.08
CA ARG A 114 3.11 -6.20 -10.63
C ARG A 114 3.85 -4.87 -10.52
N VAL A 115 3.64 -3.98 -11.48
CA VAL A 115 4.24 -2.64 -11.47
C VAL A 115 3.12 -1.61 -11.45
N MET A 116 3.32 -0.55 -10.69
CA MET A 116 2.45 0.62 -10.67
C MET A 116 3.29 1.89 -10.79
N LEU A 117 2.69 3.00 -11.22
CA LEU A 117 3.28 4.33 -11.15
C LEU A 117 2.60 5.11 -10.03
N SER A 118 3.37 5.70 -9.13
CA SER A 118 2.84 6.66 -8.17
C SER A 118 2.89 8.05 -8.79
N ILE A 119 1.72 8.67 -8.94
CA ILE A 119 1.61 10.05 -9.40
C ILE A 119 1.60 10.94 -8.17
N GLY A 120 2.64 11.74 -8.00
CA GLY A 120 2.72 12.75 -6.94
C GLY A 120 3.72 12.47 -5.82
N GLY A 121 3.22 12.44 -4.59
CA GLY A 121 3.98 12.63 -3.35
C GLY A 121 3.99 14.10 -2.90
N ILE A 122 4.39 14.37 -1.66
CA ILE A 122 4.32 15.70 -1.02
C ILE A 122 5.02 16.83 -1.80
N THR A 123 6.02 16.47 -2.62
CA THR A 123 6.75 17.44 -3.46
C THR A 123 5.87 17.96 -4.61
N TYR A 124 4.81 17.24 -4.98
CA TYR A 124 3.98 17.50 -6.15
C TYR A 124 2.56 17.95 -5.80
N THR A 125 2.29 18.30 -4.54
CA THR A 125 0.96 18.79 -4.10
C THR A 125 0.45 19.94 -4.98
N ASP A 126 1.30 20.92 -5.30
CA ASP A 126 0.93 22.04 -6.17
C ASP A 126 0.67 21.60 -7.62
N ALA A 127 1.45 20.65 -8.14
CA ALA A 127 1.26 20.11 -9.48
C ALA A 127 -0.05 19.32 -9.60
N TRP A 128 -0.42 18.55 -8.57
CA TRP A 128 -1.72 17.90 -8.47
C TRP A 128 -2.85 18.93 -8.46
N ASN A 129 -2.75 19.95 -7.60
CA ASN A 129 -3.73 21.04 -7.53
C ASN A 129 -3.93 21.70 -8.90
N ALA A 130 -2.84 22.02 -9.60
CA ALA A 130 -2.87 22.61 -10.93
C ALA A 130 -3.53 21.67 -11.96
N ALA A 131 -3.11 20.41 -12.03
CA ALA A 131 -3.64 19.44 -13.00
C ALA A 131 -5.14 19.17 -12.80
N LEU A 132 -5.59 19.05 -11.55
CA LEU A 132 -7.01 18.86 -11.21
C LEU A 132 -7.84 20.11 -11.53
N ALA A 133 -7.31 21.30 -11.29
CA ALA A 133 -8.00 22.56 -11.60
C ALA A 133 -8.08 22.82 -13.11
N GLU A 134 -7.04 22.45 -13.86
CA GLU A 134 -6.98 22.67 -15.30
C GLU A 134 -7.91 21.71 -16.07
N ASN A 135 -7.72 20.39 -15.92
CA ASN A 135 -8.54 19.40 -16.62
C ASN A 135 -8.43 18.00 -16.01
N ALA A 136 -9.03 17.81 -14.83
CA ALA A 136 -9.00 16.53 -14.12
C ALA A 136 -9.45 15.33 -14.97
N ALA A 137 -10.46 15.50 -15.84
CA ALA A 137 -10.95 14.40 -16.67
C ALA A 137 -9.92 14.01 -17.75
N GLN A 138 -9.25 14.98 -18.39
CA GLN A 138 -8.18 14.65 -19.34
C GLN A 138 -6.98 14.03 -18.62
N PHE A 139 -6.64 14.54 -17.45
CA PHE A 139 -5.59 13.96 -16.63
C PHE A 139 -5.87 12.48 -16.29
N GLY A 140 -7.10 12.14 -15.90
CA GLY A 140 -7.51 10.75 -15.65
C GLY A 140 -7.42 9.85 -16.88
N ARG A 141 -7.77 10.37 -18.07
CA ARG A 141 -7.59 9.64 -19.34
C ARG A 141 -6.12 9.41 -19.68
N ASN A 142 -5.26 10.43 -19.52
CA ASN A 142 -3.83 10.30 -19.78
C ASN A 142 -3.17 9.29 -18.84
N ALA A 143 -3.56 9.29 -17.56
CA ALA A 143 -3.10 8.30 -16.60
C ALA A 143 -3.52 6.87 -17.01
N ALA A 144 -4.77 6.69 -17.45
CA ALA A 144 -5.24 5.40 -17.97
C ALA A 144 -4.51 4.97 -19.25
N ASP A 145 -4.21 5.91 -20.15
CA ASP A 145 -3.43 5.63 -21.35
C ASP A 145 -1.99 5.26 -21.03
N ALA A 146 -1.34 5.93 -20.08
CA ALA A 146 -0.01 5.54 -19.59
C ALA A 146 -0.03 4.13 -18.97
N ALA A 147 -1.00 3.85 -18.10
CA ALA A 147 -1.21 2.54 -17.47
C ALA A 147 -1.35 1.42 -18.52
N ARG A 148 -2.19 1.65 -19.54
CA ARG A 148 -2.41 0.70 -20.64
C ARG A 148 -1.18 0.50 -21.52
N ARG A 149 -0.47 1.57 -21.86
CA ARG A 149 0.73 1.51 -22.72
C ARG A 149 1.87 0.74 -22.06
N LEU A 150 2.08 0.93 -20.76
CA LEU A 150 3.16 0.28 -20.01
C LEU A 150 2.73 -1.06 -19.38
N GLY A 151 1.44 -1.35 -19.31
CA GLY A 151 0.93 -2.55 -18.64
C GLY A 151 1.08 -2.49 -17.11
N VAL A 152 0.86 -1.32 -16.53
CA VAL A 152 1.10 -1.00 -15.10
C VAL A 152 -0.16 -0.41 -14.45
N GLY A 153 -0.31 -0.55 -13.14
CA GLY A 153 -1.35 0.17 -12.38
C GLY A 153 -0.96 1.61 -12.07
N ILE A 154 -1.87 2.36 -11.45
CA ILE A 154 -1.62 3.73 -10.97
C ILE A 154 -1.91 3.83 -9.48
N GLU A 155 -1.05 4.53 -8.76
CA GLU A 155 -1.30 5.02 -7.41
C GLU A 155 -1.50 6.54 -7.45
N ILE A 156 -2.57 6.99 -6.80
CA ILE A 156 -2.82 8.40 -6.52
C ILE A 156 -2.06 8.74 -5.23
N ASP A 157 -0.98 9.49 -5.33
CA ASP A 157 -0.25 10.01 -4.18
C ASP A 157 -0.43 11.52 -4.13
N TYR A 158 -1.63 11.94 -3.69
CA TYR A 158 -2.03 13.34 -3.64
C TYR A 158 -2.08 13.81 -2.19
N GLU A 159 -1.07 14.56 -1.76
CA GLU A 159 -0.85 14.90 -0.36
C GLU A 159 -1.31 16.33 0.02
N GLU A 160 -2.39 16.85 -0.60
CA GLU A 160 -3.00 18.13 -0.19
C GLU A 160 -3.81 17.96 1.11
N ASN A 161 -3.24 18.41 2.22
CA ASN A 161 -3.85 18.24 3.54
C ASN A 161 -4.88 19.32 3.91
N THR A 162 -4.82 20.50 3.32
CA THR A 162 -5.60 21.66 3.81
C THR A 162 -6.93 21.76 3.10
N SER A 163 -6.92 21.77 1.77
CA SER A 163 -8.13 21.96 0.96
C SER A 163 -8.06 21.17 -0.34
N PRO A 164 -8.00 19.82 -0.28
CA PRO A 164 -7.86 19.01 -1.48
C PRO A 164 -9.05 19.20 -2.42
N ASN A 165 -8.76 19.38 -3.71
CA ASN A 165 -9.76 19.41 -4.78
C ASN A 165 -10.44 18.04 -5.00
N LEU A 166 -11.34 17.65 -4.10
CA LEU A 166 -12.03 16.35 -4.13
C LEU A 166 -12.95 16.19 -5.34
N THR A 167 -13.54 17.28 -5.85
CA THR A 167 -14.36 17.26 -7.06
C THR A 167 -13.51 16.96 -8.29
N GLY A 168 -12.36 17.62 -8.41
CA GLY A 168 -11.38 17.32 -9.45
C GLY A 168 -10.89 15.88 -9.34
N LEU A 169 -10.51 15.42 -8.14
CA LEU A 169 -10.03 14.06 -7.97
C LEU A 169 -11.10 13.00 -8.31
N GLN A 170 -12.38 13.26 -7.99
CA GLN A 170 -13.48 12.40 -8.44
C GLN A 170 -13.56 12.36 -9.97
N ALA A 171 -13.47 13.52 -10.65
CA ALA A 171 -13.50 13.57 -12.12
C ALA A 171 -12.30 12.85 -12.76
N PHE A 172 -11.12 12.91 -12.13
CA PHE A 172 -9.96 12.11 -12.53
C PHE A 172 -10.26 10.61 -12.43
N ILE A 173 -10.78 10.14 -11.28
CA ILE A 173 -11.11 8.72 -11.04
C ILE A 173 -12.17 8.24 -12.03
N ASP A 174 -13.24 9.03 -12.24
CA ASP A 174 -14.33 8.67 -13.16
C ASP A 174 -13.81 8.55 -14.60
N ALA A 175 -12.95 9.47 -15.02
CA ALA A 175 -12.34 9.43 -16.35
C ALA A 175 -11.36 8.25 -16.51
N TYR A 176 -10.58 7.92 -15.48
CA TYR A 176 -9.74 6.73 -15.47
C TYR A 176 -10.59 5.46 -15.61
N ARG A 177 -11.66 5.35 -14.80
CA ARG A 177 -12.56 4.19 -14.78
C ARG A 177 -13.40 4.06 -16.05
N ALA A 178 -13.67 5.15 -16.76
CA ALA A 178 -14.31 5.10 -18.07
C ALA A 178 -13.42 4.42 -19.14
N VAL A 179 -12.09 4.51 -19.02
CA VAL A 179 -11.14 3.84 -19.91
C VAL A 179 -10.78 2.44 -19.39
N LEU A 180 -10.57 2.31 -18.08
CA LEU A 180 -10.14 1.09 -17.40
C LEU A 180 -11.11 0.78 -16.23
N PRO A 181 -12.23 0.08 -16.52
CA PRO A 181 -13.18 -0.32 -15.51
C PRO A 181 -12.55 -1.11 -14.36
N TYR A 182 -13.17 -1.07 -13.19
CA TYR A 182 -12.73 -1.85 -12.03
C TYR A 182 -12.65 -3.35 -12.36
N ASP A 183 -11.51 -3.97 -12.06
CA ASP A 183 -11.27 -5.41 -12.29
C ASP A 183 -10.96 -6.12 -10.98
N ALA A 184 -12.00 -6.70 -10.37
CA ALA A 184 -11.88 -7.45 -9.11
C ALA A 184 -10.97 -8.69 -9.23
N THR A 185 -10.75 -9.22 -10.44
CA THR A 185 -9.89 -10.40 -10.65
C THR A 185 -8.41 -10.03 -10.61
N GLY A 186 -8.07 -8.76 -10.86
CA GLY A 186 -6.70 -8.29 -11.01
C GLY A 186 -5.99 -8.85 -12.25
N ALA A 187 -6.73 -9.37 -13.23
CA ALA A 187 -6.18 -9.89 -14.47
C ALA A 187 -5.56 -8.77 -15.33
N ASN A 188 -6.22 -7.61 -15.39
CA ASN A 188 -5.73 -6.42 -16.07
C ASN A 188 -4.87 -5.57 -15.12
N PRO A 189 -3.53 -5.53 -15.27
CA PRO A 189 -2.67 -4.69 -14.43
C PRO A 189 -3.04 -3.20 -14.51
N ALA A 190 -3.42 -2.73 -15.70
CA ALA A 190 -3.77 -1.33 -15.91
C ALA A 190 -5.05 -0.93 -15.18
N ALA A 191 -5.96 -1.87 -14.91
CA ALA A 191 -7.14 -1.58 -14.11
C ALA A 191 -6.85 -1.36 -12.62
N ARG A 192 -5.64 -1.66 -12.12
CA ARG A 192 -5.28 -1.42 -10.72
C ARG A 192 -5.15 0.09 -10.48
N LEU A 193 -6.01 0.65 -9.64
CA LEU A 193 -5.95 2.04 -9.20
C LEU A 193 -6.02 2.11 -7.68
N THR A 194 -4.98 2.65 -7.05
CA THR A 194 -4.85 2.76 -5.59
C THR A 194 -4.70 4.23 -5.18
N ILE A 195 -4.70 4.47 -3.87
CA ILE A 195 -4.44 5.79 -3.28
C ILE A 195 -3.50 5.63 -2.09
N ASP A 196 -2.53 6.53 -1.94
CA ASP A 196 -1.80 6.67 -0.68
C ASP A 196 -2.62 7.55 0.28
N VAL A 197 -2.83 7.05 1.50
CA VAL A 197 -3.56 7.73 2.57
C VAL A 197 -2.65 7.88 3.78
N ALA A 198 -2.77 9.00 4.49
CA ALA A 198 -1.86 9.32 5.58
C ALA A 198 -1.83 8.24 6.68
N ALA A 199 -0.73 8.16 7.43
CA ALA A 199 -0.66 7.32 8.62
C ALA A 199 -1.71 7.71 9.68
N GLY A 200 -2.70 6.85 9.88
CA GLY A 200 -3.66 6.91 10.99
C GLY A 200 -4.71 8.01 10.91
N ASP A 201 -5.16 8.39 9.71
CA ASP A 201 -6.25 9.35 9.49
C ASP A 201 -6.09 10.74 10.14
N ARG A 202 -4.93 11.06 10.73
CA ARG A 202 -4.65 12.32 11.43
C ARG A 202 -4.19 13.46 10.52
N TRP A 203 -3.85 13.10 9.29
CA TRP A 203 -3.41 13.97 8.20
C TRP A 203 -4.14 13.52 6.92
N LEU A 204 -4.21 14.35 5.89
CA LEU A 204 -5.03 14.13 4.68
C LEU A 204 -6.51 13.83 5.01
N ILE A 205 -7.05 14.43 6.07
CA ILE A 205 -8.36 14.07 6.67
C ILE A 205 -9.48 14.07 5.61
N ALA A 206 -9.54 15.09 4.76
CA ALA A 206 -10.57 15.21 3.74
C ALA A 206 -10.44 14.13 2.65
N LEU A 207 -9.22 13.72 2.31
CA LEU A 207 -8.95 12.64 1.36
C LEU A 207 -9.29 11.28 1.99
N ASN A 208 -8.86 11.00 3.22
CA ASN A 208 -9.19 9.75 3.90
C ASN A 208 -10.70 9.58 4.04
N ARG A 209 -11.40 10.65 4.44
CA ARG A 209 -12.87 10.65 4.50
C ARG A 209 -13.48 10.28 3.16
N LYS A 210 -13.04 10.93 2.07
CA LYS A 210 -13.59 10.72 0.74
C LYS A 210 -13.26 9.32 0.21
N ALA A 211 -12.02 8.87 0.40
CA ALA A 211 -11.55 7.56 0.00
C ALA A 211 -12.36 6.45 0.70
N THR A 212 -12.51 6.53 2.03
CA THR A 212 -13.22 5.51 2.80
C THR A 212 -14.73 5.55 2.56
N ALA A 213 -15.34 6.73 2.46
CA ALA A 213 -16.79 6.85 2.26
C ALA A 213 -17.24 6.40 0.86
N ASP A 214 -16.45 6.69 -0.17
CA ASP A 214 -16.92 6.62 -1.55
C ASP A 214 -16.07 5.70 -2.44
N TRP A 215 -14.75 5.70 -2.29
CA TRP A 215 -13.87 5.10 -3.28
C TRP A 215 -13.43 3.67 -2.96
N LEU A 216 -13.22 3.37 -1.69
CA LEU A 216 -12.74 2.09 -1.16
C LEU A 216 -13.86 1.23 -0.60
N ARG A 217 -15.11 1.53 -0.92
CA ARG A 217 -16.28 0.76 -0.49
C ARG A 217 -16.17 -0.70 -0.92
N THR A 218 -16.70 -1.62 -0.12
CA THR A 218 -16.65 -3.06 -0.42
C THR A 218 -17.77 -3.52 -1.35
N ASP A 219 -18.87 -2.76 -1.45
CA ASP A 219 -20.02 -3.08 -2.30
C ASP A 219 -19.87 -2.52 -3.73
N ARG A 220 -19.24 -1.35 -3.87
CA ARG A 220 -19.06 -0.65 -5.15
C ARG A 220 -17.69 0.06 -5.19
N PRO A 221 -16.57 -0.66 -5.10
CA PRO A 221 -15.24 -0.05 -5.14
C PRO A 221 -14.99 0.63 -6.49
N VAL A 222 -14.37 1.81 -6.44
CA VAL A 222 -13.71 2.43 -7.60
C VAL A 222 -12.20 2.55 -7.41
N LEU A 223 -11.69 2.30 -6.20
CA LEU A 223 -10.28 2.07 -5.92
C LEU A 223 -10.09 0.66 -5.37
N ASP A 224 -8.93 0.08 -5.68
CA ASP A 224 -8.60 -1.29 -5.32
C ASP A 224 -8.27 -1.43 -3.84
N TYR A 225 -7.35 -0.58 -3.37
CA TYR A 225 -6.97 -0.45 -1.97
C TYR A 225 -6.25 0.87 -1.74
N ALA A 226 -6.08 1.23 -0.47
CA ALA A 226 -5.20 2.30 -0.05
C ALA A 226 -3.89 1.76 0.51
N ASN A 227 -2.80 2.50 0.33
CA ASN A 227 -1.60 2.29 1.12
C ASN A 227 -1.64 3.26 2.31
N ALA A 228 -1.60 2.74 3.54
CA ALA A 228 -1.38 3.60 4.69
C ALA A 228 0.08 4.01 4.70
N MET A 229 0.34 5.31 4.48
CA MET A 229 1.67 5.90 4.42
C MET A 229 2.52 5.52 5.64
N VAL A 230 3.84 5.54 5.46
CA VAL A 230 4.76 5.45 6.59
C VAL A 230 4.65 6.70 7.47
N PRO A 231 4.57 6.57 8.81
CA PRO A 231 4.67 7.73 9.70
C PRO A 231 5.96 8.51 9.46
N ALA A 232 6.07 9.76 9.92
CA ALA A 232 7.28 10.57 9.69
C ALA A 232 8.57 10.01 10.36
N ARG A 233 8.44 9.02 11.24
CA ARG A 233 9.55 8.36 11.95
C ARG A 233 9.25 6.87 12.14
N PRO A 234 10.28 6.01 12.25
CA PRO A 234 10.08 4.60 12.59
C PRO A 234 9.29 4.46 13.89
N ALA A 235 8.30 3.57 13.84
CA ALA A 235 7.35 3.31 14.91
C ALA A 235 7.81 2.14 15.80
N SER A 236 7.21 1.98 16.98
CA SER A 236 7.18 0.68 17.67
C SER A 236 6.07 -0.18 17.07
N ALA A 237 6.06 -1.48 17.37
CA ALA A 237 4.96 -2.36 16.95
C ALA A 237 3.59 -1.86 17.47
N SER A 238 3.53 -1.39 18.72
CA SER A 238 2.29 -0.89 19.31
C SER A 238 1.81 0.42 18.67
N SER A 239 2.71 1.36 18.36
CA SER A 239 2.30 2.61 17.70
C SER A 239 1.92 2.38 16.25
N ALA A 240 2.62 1.49 15.53
CA ALA A 240 2.26 1.12 14.16
C ALA A 240 0.86 0.48 14.11
N VAL A 241 0.58 -0.48 15.00
CA VAL A 241 -0.75 -1.09 15.13
C VAL A 241 -1.81 -0.05 15.47
N ALA A 242 -1.54 0.87 16.40
CA ALA A 242 -2.48 1.93 16.75
C ALA A 242 -2.79 2.84 15.56
N ASP A 243 -1.79 3.23 14.78
CA ASP A 243 -1.99 4.07 13.60
C ASP A 243 -2.84 3.33 12.54
N TRP A 244 -2.59 2.05 12.27
CA TRP A 244 -3.41 1.28 11.33
C TRP A 244 -4.82 0.99 11.86
N GLN A 245 -4.97 0.81 13.17
CA GLN A 245 -6.28 0.61 13.79
C GLN A 245 -7.17 1.86 13.64
N GLU A 246 -6.59 3.06 13.61
CA GLU A 246 -7.37 4.28 13.38
C GLU A 246 -8.05 4.32 12.01
N HIS A 247 -7.45 3.72 10.97
CA HIS A 247 -8.15 3.55 9.68
C HIS A 247 -9.33 2.59 9.79
N ILE A 248 -9.16 1.48 10.52
CA ILE A 248 -10.21 0.49 10.72
C ILE A 248 -11.37 1.09 11.50
N ASP A 249 -11.09 1.88 12.53
CA ASP A 249 -12.11 2.48 13.39
C ASP A 249 -12.73 3.75 12.79
N GLY A 250 -12.00 4.41 11.89
CA GLY A 250 -12.31 5.77 11.46
C GLY A 250 -12.14 6.78 12.59
N LYS A 251 -12.53 8.03 12.32
CA LYS A 251 -12.38 9.16 13.25
C LYS A 251 -13.68 9.96 13.33
N SER A 252 -14.53 9.56 14.29
CA SER A 252 -15.83 10.17 14.57
C SER A 252 -15.73 11.59 15.16
N ASN A 253 -14.56 11.96 15.68
CA ASN A 253 -14.30 13.26 16.28
C ASN A 253 -13.98 14.38 15.26
N TYR A 254 -13.90 14.07 13.96
CA TYR A 254 -13.83 15.08 12.91
C TYR A 254 -15.23 15.51 12.44
N SER A 255 -15.31 16.70 11.86
CA SER A 255 -16.54 17.25 11.29
C SER A 255 -16.33 17.68 9.83
N PRO A 256 -16.89 16.96 8.85
CA PRO A 256 -17.55 15.64 8.98
C PRO A 256 -16.56 14.50 9.29
N PRO A 257 -17.04 13.39 9.90
CA PRO A 257 -16.19 12.29 10.38
C PRO A 257 -15.54 11.52 9.24
N VAL A 258 -14.41 10.86 9.53
CA VAL A 258 -13.84 9.82 8.66
C VAL A 258 -14.50 8.49 9.04
N PRO A 259 -15.21 7.79 8.13
CA PRO A 259 -15.83 6.51 8.44
C PRO A 259 -14.79 5.38 8.57
N PRO A 260 -15.17 4.23 9.17
CA PRO A 260 -14.35 3.02 9.20
C PRO A 260 -13.93 2.52 7.81
N LEU A 261 -12.67 2.08 7.66
CA LEU A 261 -12.15 1.41 6.48
C LEU A 261 -12.07 -0.10 6.70
N ALA A 262 -12.50 -0.89 5.70
CA ALA A 262 -12.38 -2.34 5.78
C ALA A 262 -10.90 -2.76 5.83
N PRO A 263 -10.49 -3.70 6.72
CA PRO A 263 -9.12 -4.22 6.74
C PRO A 263 -8.65 -4.71 5.37
N ALA A 264 -9.53 -5.39 4.62
CA ALA A 264 -9.26 -5.86 3.26
C ALA A 264 -9.13 -4.75 2.19
N LYS A 265 -9.09 -3.46 2.57
CA LYS A 265 -8.97 -2.31 1.66
C LYS A 265 -7.73 -1.46 1.89
N PHE A 266 -6.80 -1.88 2.74
CA PHE A 266 -5.52 -1.20 2.85
C PHE A 266 -4.34 -2.08 3.26
N THR A 267 -3.13 -1.56 3.02
CA THR A 267 -1.87 -2.15 3.48
C THR A 267 -1.19 -1.31 4.55
N ALA A 268 -0.36 -1.96 5.35
CA ALA A 268 0.52 -1.34 6.35
C ALA A 268 1.83 -0.83 5.73
N GLY A 269 2.08 0.48 5.77
CA GLY A 269 3.35 1.08 5.37
C GLY A 269 4.45 0.94 6.44
N LEU A 270 5.66 0.57 6.03
CA LEU A 270 6.85 0.51 6.90
C LEU A 270 8.11 1.07 6.20
N TYR A 271 9.02 1.70 6.95
CA TYR A 271 10.32 2.06 6.40
C TYR A 271 11.24 0.84 6.28
N VAL A 272 12.06 0.78 5.22
CA VAL A 272 13.20 -0.16 5.12
C VAL A 272 14.52 0.47 5.51
N ALA A 273 14.62 1.80 5.45
CA ALA A 273 15.78 2.55 5.91
C ALA A 273 15.32 3.89 6.49
N TYR A 274 16.06 4.41 7.46
CA TYR A 274 15.79 5.74 8.01
C TYR A 274 17.08 6.41 8.47
N GLY A 275 17.24 7.69 8.14
CA GLY A 275 18.50 8.39 8.35
C GLY A 275 19.65 7.69 7.63
N ASN A 276 20.73 7.38 8.35
CA ASN A 276 21.93 6.76 7.78
C ASN A 276 22.04 5.24 8.03
N ARG A 277 20.96 4.55 8.34
CA ARG A 277 20.98 3.12 8.69
C ARG A 277 19.84 2.34 8.04
N PRO A 278 20.09 1.08 7.63
CA PRO A 278 19.00 0.20 7.25
C PRO A 278 18.25 -0.17 8.53
N LEU A 279 16.94 -0.40 8.40
CA LEU A 279 16.12 -0.88 9.50
C LEU A 279 15.99 -2.41 9.43
N PRO A 280 15.58 -3.07 10.52
CA PRO A 280 15.34 -4.52 10.51
C PRO A 280 14.38 -4.98 9.41
N GLU A 281 13.42 -4.15 9.00
CA GLU A 281 12.53 -4.41 7.86
C GLU A 281 13.32 -4.72 6.58
N CYS A 282 14.51 -4.13 6.43
CA CYS A 282 15.43 -4.41 5.33
C CYS A 282 16.40 -5.55 5.66
N THR A 283 17.05 -5.55 6.82
CA THR A 283 18.22 -6.42 7.04
C THR A 283 17.96 -7.66 7.87
N ASP A 284 16.93 -7.69 8.71
CA ASP A 284 16.67 -8.80 9.64
C ASP A 284 15.17 -8.93 9.98
N TYR A 285 14.50 -9.84 9.28
CA TYR A 285 13.09 -10.13 9.52
C TYR A 285 12.82 -10.52 10.97
N ALA A 286 13.75 -11.22 11.63
CA ALA A 286 13.53 -11.75 12.97
C ALA A 286 13.34 -10.64 14.02
N THR A 287 13.89 -9.45 13.78
CA THR A 287 13.80 -8.29 14.69
C THR A 287 12.95 -7.15 14.12
N SER A 288 12.29 -7.37 12.99
CA SER A 288 11.49 -6.37 12.28
C SER A 288 10.09 -6.14 12.83
N LEU A 289 9.56 -4.95 12.57
CA LEU A 289 8.16 -4.59 12.82
C LEU A 289 7.23 -5.47 12.02
N GLN A 290 7.54 -5.75 10.74
CA GLN A 290 6.69 -6.63 9.92
C GLN A 290 6.45 -7.98 10.63
N ARG A 291 7.49 -8.60 11.22
CA ARG A 291 7.33 -9.80 12.05
C ARG A 291 6.48 -9.53 13.29
N ALA A 292 6.82 -8.48 14.05
CA ALA A 292 6.15 -8.15 15.32
C ALA A 292 4.66 -7.81 15.15
N THR A 293 4.26 -7.26 14.01
CA THR A 293 2.88 -6.86 13.70
C THR A 293 2.15 -7.85 12.80
N GLY A 294 2.80 -8.93 12.37
CA GLY A 294 2.24 -9.91 11.44
C GLY A 294 0.88 -10.46 11.86
N THR A 295 0.73 -10.81 13.13
CA THR A 295 -0.56 -11.29 13.66
C THR A 295 -1.67 -10.26 13.48
N PHE A 296 -1.42 -8.97 13.76
CA PHE A 296 -2.40 -7.92 13.55
C PHE A 296 -2.75 -7.80 12.05
N VAL A 297 -1.74 -7.72 11.18
CA VAL A 297 -1.94 -7.63 9.72
C VAL A 297 -2.76 -8.79 9.18
N GLN A 298 -2.62 -9.99 9.72
CA GLN A 298 -3.36 -11.16 9.25
C GLN A 298 -4.74 -11.35 9.91
N SER A 299 -5.07 -10.65 10.99
CA SER A 299 -6.27 -10.95 11.80
C SER A 299 -7.08 -9.76 12.29
N ALA A 300 -6.71 -8.52 11.96
CA ALA A 300 -7.45 -7.33 12.37
C ALA A 300 -8.93 -7.42 11.94
N ALA A 301 -9.84 -7.28 12.90
CA ALA A 301 -11.26 -7.44 12.64
C ALA A 301 -11.85 -6.18 11.98
N PRO A 302 -12.83 -6.32 11.06
CA PRO A 302 -13.63 -5.19 10.58
C PRO A 302 -14.33 -4.44 11.73
N ASN A 303 -14.46 -3.13 11.59
CA ASN A 303 -15.27 -2.29 12.49
C ASN A 303 -16.33 -1.51 11.71
N GLY A 304 -17.37 -2.20 11.23
CA GLY A 304 -18.48 -1.56 10.50
C GLY A 304 -18.28 -1.38 8.99
N ALA A 305 -17.08 -1.66 8.46
CA ALA A 305 -16.81 -1.73 7.03
C ALA A 305 -16.13 -3.06 6.65
N GLY A 306 -16.68 -3.77 5.66
CA GLY A 306 -16.18 -5.09 5.25
C GLY A 306 -16.57 -6.23 6.18
N THR A 307 -16.13 -7.43 5.84
CA THR A 307 -16.52 -8.68 6.51
C THR A 307 -15.37 -9.65 6.76
N THR A 308 -14.24 -9.52 6.06
CA THR A 308 -13.08 -10.38 6.30
C THR A 308 -12.05 -9.69 7.16
N ALA A 309 -11.41 -10.48 8.02
CA ALA A 309 -10.33 -10.02 8.87
C ALA A 309 -9.01 -9.93 8.12
N GLY A 310 -8.12 -9.08 8.63
CA GLY A 310 -6.76 -8.91 8.15
C GLY A 310 -6.64 -7.81 7.09
N LEU A 311 -5.57 -7.05 7.21
CA LEU A 311 -5.08 -6.09 6.23
C LEU A 311 -4.65 -6.83 4.95
N LEU A 312 -4.55 -6.12 3.83
CA LEU A 312 -4.06 -6.72 2.58
C LEU A 312 -2.58 -7.12 2.64
N GLY A 313 -1.79 -6.43 3.47
CA GLY A 313 -0.40 -6.76 3.68
C GLY A 313 0.48 -5.55 3.98
N TYR A 314 1.69 -5.52 3.40
CA TYR A 314 2.73 -4.53 3.68
C TYR A 314 3.21 -3.80 2.43
N MET A 315 3.55 -2.52 2.59
CA MET A 315 4.28 -1.72 1.61
C MET A 315 5.51 -1.09 2.27
N PHE A 316 6.65 -1.11 1.59
CA PHE A 316 7.93 -0.71 2.14
C PHE A 316 8.48 0.58 1.49
N TRP A 317 8.73 1.61 2.29
CA TRP A 317 9.31 2.88 1.86
C TRP A 317 10.80 3.00 2.27
N ALA A 318 11.72 3.28 1.37
CA ALA A 318 11.63 3.10 -0.07
C ALA A 318 12.84 2.30 -0.54
N ALA A 319 12.62 1.52 -1.59
CA ALA A 319 13.67 0.82 -2.30
C ALA A 319 14.54 1.80 -3.10
N GLU A 320 15.80 1.41 -3.27
CA GLU A 320 16.86 2.20 -3.89
C GLU A 320 17.10 3.52 -3.17
N ARG A 321 16.88 4.71 -3.76
CA ARG A 321 17.44 5.96 -3.25
C ARG A 321 16.37 7.04 -3.10
N PRO A 322 15.75 7.19 -1.92
CA PRO A 322 14.65 8.13 -1.75
C PRO A 322 15.05 9.59 -1.59
N SER A 323 16.30 9.88 -1.21
CA SER A 323 16.72 11.27 -1.01
C SER A 323 18.24 11.46 -1.14
N THR A 324 18.66 12.71 -1.31
CA THR A 324 20.09 13.11 -1.31
C THR A 324 20.77 12.83 0.01
N ARG A 325 19.99 12.68 1.09
CA ARG A 325 20.45 12.39 2.44
C ARG A 325 20.02 10.98 2.86
N GLY A 326 20.82 10.39 3.74
CA GLY A 326 20.56 9.04 4.24
C GLY A 326 21.07 7.95 3.29
N ILE A 327 20.59 6.73 3.50
CA ILE A 327 21.03 5.57 2.74
C ILE A 327 19.91 5.01 1.87
N GLY A 328 20.32 4.24 0.86
CA GLY A 328 19.42 3.44 0.03
C GLY A 328 19.53 1.95 0.28
N THR A 329 18.78 1.16 -0.49
CA THR A 329 18.76 -0.32 -0.40
C THR A 329 19.62 -1.03 -1.46
N VAL A 330 20.55 -0.28 -2.07
CA VAL A 330 21.55 -0.83 -2.99
C VAL A 330 22.69 -1.51 -2.22
N PRO A 331 23.46 -2.44 -2.84
CA PRO A 331 24.57 -3.09 -2.15
C PRO A 331 25.54 -2.10 -1.46
N PRO A 332 25.98 -2.39 -0.22
CA PRO A 332 25.75 -3.63 0.56
C PRO A 332 24.44 -3.64 1.38
N ASN A 333 23.59 -2.62 1.30
CA ASN A 333 22.41 -2.43 2.16
C ASN A 333 21.14 -3.11 1.61
N THR A 334 21.27 -4.28 0.99
CA THR A 334 20.16 -4.97 0.32
C THR A 334 19.13 -5.48 1.32
N CYS A 335 17.84 -5.52 0.92
CA CYS A 335 16.77 -5.94 1.82
C CYS A 335 16.41 -7.45 1.77
N GLN A 336 17.34 -8.30 1.33
CA GLN A 336 17.14 -9.75 1.29
C GLN A 336 16.86 -10.35 2.67
N GLY A 337 17.59 -9.92 3.71
CA GLY A 337 17.48 -10.48 5.07
C GLY A 337 16.23 -10.05 5.85
N GLY A 338 15.59 -8.94 5.47
CA GLY A 338 14.37 -8.40 6.06
C GLY A 338 13.16 -8.65 5.18
N THR A 339 13.00 -7.88 4.10
CA THR A 339 11.88 -8.01 3.17
C THR A 339 11.88 -9.36 2.46
N GLY A 340 13.03 -9.84 1.98
CA GLY A 340 13.12 -11.15 1.34
C GLY A 340 12.77 -12.31 2.28
N ALA A 341 13.34 -12.33 3.49
CA ALA A 341 13.02 -13.33 4.51
C ALA A 341 11.56 -13.24 4.98
N GLY A 342 11.00 -12.03 5.11
CA GLY A 342 9.59 -11.81 5.40
C GLY A 342 8.67 -12.36 4.30
N ALA A 343 9.05 -12.19 3.04
CA ALA A 343 8.30 -12.77 1.92
C ALA A 343 8.22 -14.30 1.98
N THR A 344 9.27 -14.95 2.49
CA THR A 344 9.29 -16.40 2.74
C THR A 344 8.42 -16.77 3.94
N ALA A 345 8.53 -16.04 5.04
CA ALA A 345 7.73 -16.27 6.24
C ALA A 345 6.23 -16.14 6.00
N TYR A 346 5.81 -15.16 5.19
CA TYR A 346 4.41 -14.95 4.81
C TYR A 346 3.95 -15.75 3.60
N GLN A 347 4.82 -16.59 3.01
CA GLN A 347 4.52 -17.39 1.83
C GLN A 347 3.94 -16.55 0.67
N ILE A 348 4.53 -15.38 0.43
CA ILE A 348 4.03 -14.41 -0.54
C ILE A 348 3.87 -15.05 -1.92
N GLN A 349 2.65 -14.94 -2.44
CA GLN A 349 2.27 -15.44 -3.74
C GLN A 349 2.80 -14.51 -4.84
N ILE A 350 3.43 -15.13 -5.84
CA ILE A 350 3.97 -14.50 -7.04
C ILE A 350 3.40 -15.29 -8.24
N PRO A 351 2.63 -14.67 -9.13
CA PRO A 351 2.22 -13.26 -9.14
C PRO A 351 1.23 -12.91 -8.00
N MET A 352 1.04 -11.60 -7.77
CA MET A 352 0.05 -11.09 -6.82
C MET A 352 -1.34 -11.69 -7.11
N PRO A 353 -2.03 -12.27 -6.10
CA PRO A 353 -3.34 -12.90 -6.28
C PRO A 353 -4.44 -11.86 -6.47
N ALA A 354 -5.63 -12.31 -6.86
CA ALA A 354 -6.84 -11.48 -6.78
C ALA A 354 -7.04 -11.02 -5.33
N LEU A 355 -7.35 -9.73 -5.12
CA LEU A 355 -7.48 -9.17 -3.79
C LEU A 355 -8.83 -9.54 -3.15
N ARG A 356 -8.83 -9.70 -1.83
CA ARG A 356 -10.09 -9.76 -1.07
C ARG A 356 -10.87 -8.46 -1.29
N GLN A 357 -12.18 -8.60 -1.46
CA GLN A 357 -13.06 -7.46 -1.78
C GLN A 357 -13.78 -6.88 -0.56
N SER A 358 -13.93 -7.67 0.50
CA SER A 358 -14.64 -7.35 1.74
C SER A 358 -14.00 -8.11 2.88
#